data_AF-A0AAU3ESL2-F1
#
_entry.id   AF-A0AAU3ESL2-F1
#
_cell.length_a   1.000
_cell.length_b   1.000
_cell.length_c   1.000
_cell.angle_alpha   90.00
_cell.angle_beta   90.00
_cell.angle_gamma   90.00
#
_symmetry.space_group_name_H-M   'P 1'
#
loop_
_entity.id
_entity.type
_entity.pdbx_description
1 polymer ?
#
loop_
_entity_poly.entity_id
_entity_poly.type
_entity_poly.pdbx_seq_one_letter_code
_entity_poly.pdbx_strand_id
1 'polypeptide(L)'
;MPHHALEITLTRPATQTELARAARVMPLAANHDATRLMTVAKAKDPGRALSRAHHRLKDLLPLDVLATHYPAHDGHVLLTPAFSPTADAFIRHAAEQMGQTPRVFLQQTIHRALARHARQEAERLDHALKALLDRTTPGMLLAAVGRTLTLSGTRQC
;
A
#
# COMPACT_ATOMS: atom_id res chain seq x y z
N MET A 1 22.29 14.03 6.49
CA MET A 1 21.51 13.17 5.57
C MET A 1 20.25 12.71 6.26
N PRO A 2 19.07 12.91 5.64
CA PRO A 2 17.79 12.54 6.22
C PRO A 2 17.64 11.03 6.41
N HIS A 3 16.76 10.66 7.34
CA HIS A 3 16.29 9.30 7.55
C HIS A 3 14.95 9.12 6.85
N HIS A 4 14.81 8.00 6.14
CA HIS A 4 13.59 7.67 5.40
C HIS A 4 12.99 6.40 6.01
N ALA A 5 11.74 6.48 6.45
CA ALA A 5 10.98 5.31 6.91
C ALA A 5 10.51 4.52 5.69
N LEU A 6 10.79 3.22 5.69
CA LEU A 6 10.45 2.30 4.61
C LEU A 6 9.58 1.17 5.15
N GLU A 7 8.57 0.80 4.37
CA GLU A 7 7.77 -0.41 4.56
C GLU A 7 8.20 -1.46 3.54
N ILE A 8 8.26 -2.71 3.97
CA ILE A 8 8.68 -3.85 3.15
C ILE A 8 7.59 -4.91 3.28
N THR A 9 6.98 -5.25 2.16
CA THR A 9 6.05 -6.38 2.04
C THR A 9 6.79 -7.58 1.49
N LEU A 10 6.47 -8.76 2.01
CA LEU A 10 7.08 -10.03 1.63
C LEU A 10 6.06 -10.94 0.93
N THR A 11 6.53 -11.77 -0.01
CA THR A 11 5.67 -12.72 -0.73
C THR A 11 5.21 -13.89 0.15
N ARG A 12 5.93 -14.15 1.24
CA ARG A 12 5.57 -15.10 2.30
C ARG A 12 6.11 -14.61 3.65
N PRO A 13 5.60 -15.12 4.78
CA PRO A 13 6.21 -14.88 6.09
C PRO A 13 7.71 -15.18 6.08
N ALA A 14 8.49 -14.27 6.66
CA ALA A 14 9.91 -14.50 6.91
C ALA A 14 10.11 -15.44 8.09
N THR A 15 11.04 -16.38 7.95
CA THR A 15 11.46 -17.24 9.05
C THR A 15 12.28 -16.44 10.06
N GLN A 16 12.34 -16.91 11.31
CA GLN A 16 13.15 -16.27 12.35
C GLN A 16 14.62 -16.15 11.97
N THR A 17 15.17 -17.15 11.25
CA THR A 17 16.55 -17.13 10.76
C THR A 17 16.77 -16.08 9.67
N GLU A 18 15.84 -15.94 8.72
CA GLU A 18 15.87 -14.89 7.70
C GLU A 18 15.83 -13.50 8.34
N LEU A 19 14.92 -13.29 9.30
CA LEU A 19 14.82 -12.03 10.06
C LEU A 19 16.10 -11.73 10.83
N ALA A 20 16.67 -12.72 11.53
CA ALA A 20 17.91 -12.54 12.28
C ALA A 20 19.10 -12.19 11.38
N ARG A 21 19.19 -12.79 10.19
CA ARG A 21 20.23 -12.47 9.19
C ARG A 21 20.02 -11.07 8.61
N ALA A 22 18.79 -10.73 8.23
CA ALA A 22 18.44 -9.42 7.69
C ALA A 22 18.71 -8.29 8.70
N ALA A 23 18.36 -8.51 9.98
CA ALA A 23 18.57 -7.56 11.07
C ALA A 23 20.05 -7.20 11.29
N ARG A 24 20.99 -8.08 10.92
CA ARG A 24 22.43 -7.80 10.99
C ARG A 24 22.90 -6.78 9.95
N VAL A 25 22.20 -6.66 8.82
CA VAL A 25 22.58 -5.78 7.70
C VAL A 25 21.79 -4.46 7.72
N MET A 26 20.59 -4.50 8.31
CA MET A 26 19.71 -3.34 8.42
C MET A 26 18.75 -3.53 9.61
N PRO A 27 18.54 -2.51 10.46
CA PRO A 27 17.57 -2.61 11.56
C PRO A 27 16.16 -2.80 11.00
N LEU A 28 15.46 -3.83 11.44
CA LEU A 28 14.14 -4.21 10.94
C LEU A 28 13.20 -4.46 12.13
N ALA A 29 11.95 -4.01 11.99
CA ALA A 29 10.86 -4.36 12.89
C ALA A 29 9.81 -5.14 12.08
N ALA A 30 9.55 -6.39 12.46
CA ALA A 30 8.53 -7.22 11.82
C ALA A 30 7.16 -6.99 12.46
N ASN A 31 6.10 -7.07 11.66
CA ASN A 31 4.75 -7.22 12.18
C ASN A 31 4.52 -8.65 12.72
N HIS A 32 3.34 -8.88 13.30
CA HIS A 32 3.03 -10.14 13.99
C HIS A 32 3.15 -11.40 13.12
N ASP A 33 2.73 -11.32 11.85
CA ASP A 33 2.77 -12.46 10.91
C ASP A 33 4.07 -12.55 10.10
N ALA A 34 5.03 -11.65 10.35
CA ALA A 34 6.30 -11.55 9.64
C ALA A 34 6.18 -11.42 8.12
N THR A 35 5.06 -10.91 7.60
CA THR A 35 4.88 -10.58 6.16
C THR A 35 5.17 -9.12 5.84
N ARG A 36 5.20 -8.26 6.87
CA ARG A 36 5.53 -6.84 6.72
C ARG A 36 6.64 -6.44 7.68
N LEU A 37 7.62 -5.72 7.16
CA LEU A 37 8.73 -5.19 7.92
C LEU A 37 8.78 -3.67 7.78
N MET A 38 9.20 -2.99 8.85
CA MET A 38 9.53 -1.59 8.83
C MET A 38 11.03 -1.40 9.07
N THR A 39 11.61 -0.41 8.40
CA THR A 39 12.99 0.00 8.62
C THR A 39 13.15 1.50 8.43
N VAL A 40 14.27 2.04 8.91
CA VAL A 40 14.67 3.41 8.68
C VAL A 40 16.05 3.40 8.03
N ALA A 41 16.13 4.00 6.84
CA ALA A 41 17.37 4.07 6.08
C ALA A 41 17.84 5.52 5.91
N LYS A 42 19.08 5.79 6.29
CA LYS A 42 19.73 7.08 6.06
C LYS A 42 20.17 7.18 4.60
N ALA A 43 19.69 8.18 3.85
CA ALA A 43 20.06 8.39 2.45
C ALA A 43 19.90 9.85 2.03
N LYS A 44 20.43 10.21 0.85
CA LYS A 44 20.27 11.56 0.29
C LYS A 44 18.81 11.84 -0.09
N ASP A 45 18.15 10.84 -0.65
CA ASP A 45 16.77 10.90 -1.16
C ASP A 45 16.07 9.56 -0.91
N PRO A 46 14.72 9.52 -0.95
CA PRO A 46 13.96 8.30 -0.66
C PRO A 46 14.21 7.18 -1.67
N GLY A 47 14.49 7.50 -2.94
CA GLY A 47 14.82 6.51 -3.97
C GLY A 47 16.12 5.77 -3.66
N ARG A 48 17.15 6.48 -3.20
CA ARG A 48 18.39 5.88 -2.70
C ARG A 48 18.19 5.07 -1.43
N ALA A 49 17.27 5.47 -0.54
CA ALA A 49 16.92 4.68 0.63
C ALA A 49 16.34 3.31 0.22
N LEU A 50 15.36 3.31 -0.69
CA LEU A 50 14.74 2.11 -1.25
C LEU A 50 15.76 1.22 -1.97
N SER A 51 16.57 1.80 -2.87
CA SER A 51 17.58 1.06 -3.62
C SER A 51 18.59 0.38 -2.68
N ARG A 52 19.03 1.07 -1.62
CA ARG A 52 19.93 0.51 -0.61
C ARG A 52 19.28 -0.62 0.19
N ALA A 53 18.03 -0.45 0.60
CA ALA A 53 17.28 -1.49 1.30
C ALA A 53 17.12 -2.73 0.41
N HIS A 54 16.69 -2.54 -0.84
CA HIS A 54 16.55 -3.62 -1.82
C HIS A 54 17.87 -4.38 -2.00
N HIS A 55 18.99 -3.70 -2.27
CA HIS A 55 20.28 -4.37 -2.47
C HIS A 55 20.75 -5.17 -1.27
N ARG A 56 20.47 -4.71 -0.04
CA ARG A 56 20.90 -5.39 1.19
C ARG A 56 20.02 -6.57 1.56
N LEU A 57 18.76 -6.57 1.13
CA LEU A 57 17.74 -7.50 1.61
C LEU A 57 17.30 -8.50 0.54
N LYS A 58 17.50 -8.23 -0.74
CA LYS A 58 16.99 -9.06 -1.85
C LYS A 58 17.41 -10.53 -1.80
N ASP A 59 18.59 -10.80 -1.27
CA ASP A 59 19.14 -12.16 -1.18
C ASP A 59 18.90 -12.79 0.20
N LEU A 60 18.27 -12.05 1.13
CA LEU A 60 18.03 -12.47 2.51
C LEU A 60 16.54 -12.65 2.83
N LEU A 61 15.66 -11.99 2.08
CA LEU A 61 14.23 -11.96 2.33
C LEU A 61 13.45 -12.16 1.03
N PRO A 62 12.26 -12.80 1.11
CA PRO A 62 11.38 -12.97 -0.04
C PRO A 62 10.62 -11.65 -0.33
N LEU A 63 11.33 -10.64 -0.83
CA LEU A 63 10.79 -9.29 -1.05
C LEU A 63 9.70 -9.31 -2.13
N ASP A 64 8.57 -8.67 -1.82
CA ASP A 64 7.50 -8.39 -2.78
C ASP A 64 7.53 -6.92 -3.20
N VAL A 65 7.36 -6.00 -2.24
CA VAL A 65 7.34 -4.57 -2.51
C VAL A 65 8.10 -3.83 -1.42
N LEU A 66 8.92 -2.85 -1.82
CA LEU A 66 9.45 -1.86 -0.89
C LEU A 66 8.79 -0.51 -1.16
N ALA A 67 8.38 0.17 -0.11
CA ALA A 67 7.69 1.44 -0.18
C ALA A 67 8.30 2.46 0.78
N THR A 68 8.24 3.75 0.44
CA THR A 68 8.38 4.79 1.46
C THR A 68 7.14 4.79 2.34
N HIS A 69 7.30 4.76 3.66
CA HIS A 69 6.16 4.74 4.57
C HIS A 69 5.37 6.06 4.55
N TYR A 70 6.08 7.18 4.36
CA TYR A 70 5.47 8.49 4.20
C TYR A 70 5.65 9.00 2.77
N PRO A 71 4.73 9.84 2.27
CA PRO A 71 4.92 10.55 1.02
C PRO A 71 6.18 11.42 1.05
N ALA A 72 6.86 11.51 -0.09
CA ALA A 72 7.93 12.47 -0.30
C ALA A 72 7.36 13.91 -0.41
N HIS A 73 8.22 14.90 -0.57
CA HIS A 73 7.82 16.32 -0.64
C HIS A 73 6.86 16.65 -1.80
N ASP A 74 6.79 15.80 -2.82
CA ASP A 74 5.86 15.89 -3.94
C ASP A 74 4.49 15.24 -3.64
N GLY A 75 4.28 14.72 -2.43
CA GLY A 75 3.06 14.03 -2.03
C GLY A 75 2.95 12.59 -2.54
N HIS A 76 4.00 12.05 -3.17
CA HIS A 76 3.99 10.70 -3.70
C HIS A 76 4.72 9.71 -2.81
N VAL A 77 4.16 8.51 -2.69
CA VAL A 77 4.85 7.34 -2.12
C VAL A 77 5.66 6.68 -3.23
N LEU A 78 6.93 6.40 -2.96
CA LEU A 78 7.77 5.65 -3.89
C LEU A 78 7.64 4.16 -3.64
N LEU A 79 7.48 3.40 -4.73
CA LEU A 79 7.36 1.95 -4.71
C LEU A 79 8.50 1.32 -5.53
N THR A 80 9.05 0.22 -5.02
CA THR A 80 9.96 -0.69 -5.73
C THR A 80 9.35 -2.09 -5.66
N PRO A 81 8.42 -2.42 -6.58
CA PRO A 81 7.85 -3.75 -6.67
C PRO A 81 8.83 -4.75 -7.30
N ALA A 82 8.76 -5.99 -6.86
CA ALA A 82 9.41 -7.13 -7.49
C ALA A 82 8.50 -7.68 -8.60
N PHE A 83 8.99 -7.67 -9.83
CA PHE A 83 8.29 -8.28 -10.96
C PHE A 83 8.90 -9.62 -11.31
N SER A 84 8.05 -10.57 -11.71
CA SER A 84 8.52 -11.77 -12.38
C SER A 84 9.20 -11.39 -13.71
N PRO A 85 10.13 -12.20 -14.25
CA PRO A 85 10.77 -11.90 -15.53
C PRO A 85 9.76 -11.68 -16.67
N THR A 86 8.68 -12.46 -16.69
CA THR A 86 7.59 -12.32 -17.67
C THR A 86 6.86 -10.98 -17.53
N ALA A 87 6.56 -10.56 -16.30
CA ALA A 87 5.91 -9.28 -16.04
C ALA A 87 6.83 -8.10 -16.41
N ASP A 88 8.12 -8.17 -16.08
CA ASP A 88 9.09 -7.13 -16.45
C ASP A 88 9.22 -7.01 -17.98
N ALA A 89 9.31 -8.15 -18.69
CA ALA A 89 9.35 -8.16 -20.15
C ALA A 89 8.07 -7.55 -20.77
N PHE A 90 6.90 -7.90 -20.23
CA PHE A 90 5.63 -7.32 -20.66
C PHE A 90 5.59 -5.80 -20.44
N ILE A 91 5.99 -5.32 -19.26
CA ILE A 91 6.01 -3.89 -18.92
C ILE A 91 6.94 -3.13 -19.87
N ARG A 92 8.14 -3.67 -20.14
CA ARG A 92 9.09 -3.04 -21.08
C ARG A 92 8.51 -2.96 -22.48
N HIS A 93 7.99 -4.07 -22.99
CA HIS A 93 7.41 -4.11 -24.32
C HIS A 93 6.21 -3.14 -24.47
N ALA A 94 5.32 -3.10 -23.48
CA ALA A 94 4.18 -2.19 -23.49
C ALA A 94 4.63 -0.71 -23.41
N ALA A 95 5.66 -0.41 -22.62
CA ALA A 95 6.22 0.93 -22.55
C ALA A 95 6.86 1.36 -23.88
N GLU A 96 7.60 0.46 -24.53
CA GLU A 96 8.20 0.68 -25.85
C GLU A 96 7.14 0.97 -26.91
N GLN A 97 6.05 0.17 -26.97
CA GLN A 97 4.93 0.41 -27.88
C GLN A 97 4.30 1.80 -27.71
N MET A 98 4.32 2.31 -26.48
CA MET A 98 3.77 3.62 -26.13
C MET A 98 4.80 4.77 -26.26
N GLY A 99 6.05 4.48 -26.66
CA GLY A 99 7.13 5.47 -26.73
C GLY A 99 7.54 6.04 -25.36
N GLN A 100 7.36 5.27 -24.29
CA GLN A 100 7.58 5.70 -22.91
C GLN A 100 8.68 4.88 -22.24
N THR A 101 9.24 5.41 -21.15
CA THR A 101 10.07 4.59 -20.26
C THR A 101 9.18 3.66 -19.43
N PRO A 102 9.66 2.46 -19.05
CA PRO A 102 8.89 1.53 -18.20
C PRO A 102 8.34 2.17 -16.92
N ARG A 103 9.11 3.06 -16.30
CA ARG A 103 8.70 3.80 -15.10
C ARG A 103 7.49 4.69 -15.36
N VAL A 104 7.54 5.50 -16.43
CA VAL A 104 6.45 6.42 -16.79
C VAL A 104 5.19 5.64 -17.17
N PHE A 105 5.36 4.59 -17.98
CA PHE A 105 4.26 3.71 -18.37
C PHE A 105 3.56 3.08 -17.15
N LEU A 106 4.35 2.51 -16.22
CA LEU A 106 3.82 1.88 -15.03
C LEU A 106 3.11 2.88 -14.12
N GLN A 107 3.71 4.06 -13.89
CA GLN A 107 3.11 5.12 -13.09
C GLN A 107 1.75 5.56 -13.65
N GLN A 108 1.67 5.82 -14.96
CA GLN A 108 0.40 6.20 -15.60
C GLN A 108 -0.64 5.09 -15.53
N THR A 109 -0.21 3.84 -15.75
CA THR A 109 -1.09 2.67 -15.70
C THR A 109 -1.69 2.50 -14.31
N ILE A 110 -0.88 2.59 -13.26
CA ILE A 110 -1.33 2.51 -11.87
C ILE A 110 -2.27 3.67 -11.54
N HIS A 111 -1.92 4.91 -11.89
CA HIS A 111 -2.81 6.06 -11.65
C HIS A 111 -4.16 5.91 -12.34
N ARG A 112 -4.18 5.46 -13.61
CA ARG A 112 -5.44 5.20 -14.34
C ARG A 112 -6.26 4.09 -13.68
N ALA A 113 -5.61 3.02 -13.24
CA ALA A 113 -6.27 1.91 -12.56
C ALA A 113 -6.89 2.37 -11.23
N LEU A 114 -6.15 3.12 -10.42
CA LEU A 114 -6.64 3.69 -9.16
C LEU A 114 -7.81 4.67 -9.38
N ALA A 115 -7.70 5.57 -10.36
CA ALA A 115 -8.78 6.52 -10.68
C ALA A 115 -10.05 5.81 -11.17
N ARG A 116 -9.92 4.72 -11.93
CA ARG A 116 -11.05 3.88 -12.34
C ARG A 116 -11.67 3.18 -11.14
N HIS A 117 -10.86 2.58 -10.26
CA HIS A 117 -11.35 1.90 -9.08
C HIS A 117 -12.09 2.87 -8.13
N ALA A 118 -11.54 4.05 -7.87
CA ALA A 118 -12.18 5.06 -7.03
C ALA A 118 -13.55 5.51 -7.57
N ARG A 119 -13.67 5.67 -8.90
CA ARG A 119 -14.96 5.99 -9.54
C ARG A 119 -15.97 4.85 -9.38
N GLN A 120 -15.54 3.61 -9.65
CA GLN A 120 -16.40 2.43 -9.49
C GLN A 120 -16.89 2.27 -8.04
N GLU A 121 -16.03 2.53 -7.07
CA GLU A 121 -16.40 2.44 -5.66
C GLU A 121 -17.34 3.57 -5.25
N ALA A 122 -17.13 4.80 -5.73
CA ALA A 122 -18.05 5.91 -5.51
C ALA A 122 -19.44 5.61 -6.12
N GLU A 123 -19.48 5.09 -7.35
CA GLU A 123 -20.73 4.66 -8.00
C GLU A 123 -21.41 3.55 -7.19
N ARG A 124 -20.66 2.54 -6.74
CA ARG A 124 -21.18 1.44 -5.93
C ARG A 124 -21.82 1.95 -4.63
N LEU A 125 -21.14 2.87 -3.94
CA LEU A 125 -21.63 3.46 -2.70
C LEU A 125 -22.87 4.34 -2.94
N ASP A 126 -22.90 5.12 -4.01
CA ASP A 126 -24.06 5.94 -4.38
C ASP A 126 -25.30 5.07 -4.68
N HIS A 127 -25.14 3.97 -5.42
CA HIS A 127 -26.22 3.02 -5.67
C HIS A 127 -26.70 2.34 -4.39
N ALA A 128 -25.78 1.93 -3.51
CA ALA A 128 -26.13 1.32 -2.22
C ALA A 128 -26.89 2.30 -1.33
N LEU A 129 -26.47 3.57 -1.29
CA LEU A 129 -27.14 4.63 -0.54
C LEU A 129 -28.54 4.91 -1.07
N LYS A 130 -28.70 5.04 -2.39
CA LYS A 130 -30.01 5.23 -3.03
C LYS A 130 -30.95 4.07 -2.72
N ALA A 131 -30.49 2.83 -2.90
CA ALA A 131 -31.29 1.65 -2.59
C ALA A 131 -31.70 1.56 -1.12
N LEU A 132 -30.83 2.02 -0.20
CA LEU A 132 -31.16 2.11 1.22
C LEU A 132 -32.25 3.17 1.46
N LEU A 133 -32.11 4.37 0.89
CA LEU A 133 -33.06 5.46 1.07
C LEU A 133 -34.43 5.14 0.44
N ASP A 134 -34.46 4.53 -0.73
CA ASP A 134 -35.71 4.11 -1.40
C ASP A 134 -36.51 3.10 -0.57
N ARG A 135 -35.82 2.29 0.23
CA ARG A 135 -36.41 1.27 1.10
C ARG A 135 -36.64 1.75 2.54
N THR A 136 -36.24 2.98 2.86
CA THR A 136 -36.32 3.52 4.21
C THR A 136 -37.28 4.69 4.25
N THR A 137 -38.36 4.56 5.00
CA THR A 137 -39.23 5.70 5.28
C THR A 137 -38.57 6.64 6.30
N PRO A 138 -38.88 7.95 6.29
CA PRO A 138 -38.38 8.88 7.31
C PRO A 138 -38.63 8.40 8.74
N GLY A 139 -39.76 7.73 9.01
CA GLY A 139 -40.07 7.14 10.31
C GLY A 139 -39.15 5.98 10.70
N MET A 140 -38.77 5.11 9.75
CA MET A 140 -37.79 4.05 9.99
C MET A 140 -36.40 4.61 10.28
N LEU A 141 -36.03 5.69 9.60
CA LEU A 141 -34.74 6.37 9.78
C LEU A 141 -34.68 7.06 11.15
N LEU A 142 -35.73 7.79 11.54
CA LEU A 142 -35.87 8.38 12.88
C LEU A 142 -35.87 7.32 13.98
N ALA A 143 -36.55 6.19 13.77
CA ALA A 143 -36.56 5.09 14.73
C ALA A 143 -35.17 4.42 14.86
N ALA A 144 -34.43 4.29 13.76
CA ALA A 144 -33.06 3.77 13.78
C ALA A 144 -32.10 4.72 14.51
N VAL A 145 -32.14 6.02 14.20
CA VAL A 145 -31.35 7.06 14.89
C VAL A 145 -31.69 7.09 16.38
N GLY A 146 -32.98 7.07 16.73
CA GLY A 146 -33.44 7.01 18.11
C GLY A 146 -32.87 5.80 18.87
N ARG A 147 -32.86 4.61 18.25
CA ARG A 147 -32.24 3.41 18.83
C ARG A 147 -30.73 3.53 18.98
N THR A 148 -30.02 4.11 18.01
CA THR A 148 -28.56 4.28 18.11
C THR A 148 -28.17 5.28 19.20
N LEU A 149 -28.95 6.37 19.35
CA LEU A 149 -28.73 7.36 20.39
C LEU A 149 -29.02 6.80 21.78
N THR A 150 -30.05 5.97 21.95
CA THR A 150 -30.34 5.31 23.23
C THR A 150 -29.35 4.20 23.57
N LEU A 151 -28.84 3.45 22.58
CA LEU A 151 -27.80 2.43 22.77
C LEU A 151 -26.41 3.02 23.05
N SER A 152 -26.16 4.25 22.59
CA SER A 152 -24.92 4.97 22.88
C SER A 152 -24.95 5.64 24.26
N GLY A 153 -26.14 5.94 24.79
CA GLY A 153 -26.36 6.44 26.15
C GLY A 153 -26.23 5.39 27.25
N THR A 154 -26.31 4.10 26.93
CA THR A 154 -26.19 2.99 27.90
C THR A 154 -24.77 2.45 28.07
N ARG A 155 -23.75 3.10 27.47
CA ARG A 155 -22.32 2.77 27.66
C ARG A 155 -21.58 3.71 28.63
N GLN A 156 -22.29 4.33 29.56
CA GLN A 156 -21.71 4.97 30.75
C GLN A 156 -22.42 4.45 32.00
N CYS A 157 -22.03 3.25 32.44
CA CYS A 157 -22.11 2.77 33.83
C CYS A 157 -21.02 1.72 34.01
#